data_AF-A0A357T6F9-F1
#
_entry.id   AF-A0A357T6F9-F1
#
_cell.length_a   1.000
_cell.length_b   1.000
_cell.length_c   1.000
_cell.angle_alpha   90.00
_cell.angle_beta   90.00
_cell.angle_gamma   90.00
#
_symmetry.space_group_name_H-M   'P 1'
#
loop_
_entity.id
_entity.type
_entity.pdbx_description
1 polymer ?
#
loop_
_entity_poly.entity_id
_entity_poly.type
_entity_poly.pdbx_seq_one_letter_code
_entity_poly.pdbx_strand_id
1 'polypeptide(L)'
;MFDLDGTLTDPGEGIINSTLFALARFGIQEDPLKLKRFIGPPLTDSFMRYYGFNEEKARKAVEFYRVYYREKGIFENHLYPGISGLLKTLTEL
;
A
#
# COMPACT_ATOMS: atom_id res chain seq x y z
N MET A 1 -18.72 13.47 3.43
CA MET A 1 -17.30 13.21 3.77
C MET A 1 -16.93 11.88 3.15
N PHE A 2 -15.80 11.82 2.43
CA PHE A 2 -15.32 10.61 1.76
C PHE A 2 -14.01 10.16 2.40
N ASP A 3 -13.80 8.85 2.46
CA ASP A 3 -12.46 8.28 2.67
C ASP A 3 -11.65 8.39 1.36
N LEU A 4 -10.32 8.29 1.42
CA LEU A 4 -9.44 8.44 0.24
C LEU A 4 -9.10 7.08 -0.37
N ASP A 5 -8.32 6.28 0.35
CA ASP A 5 -7.76 5.03 -0.13
C ASP A 5 -8.81 3.93 -0.19
N GLY A 6 -8.95 3.27 -1.33
CA GLY A 6 -10.00 2.27 -1.55
C GLY A 6 -11.40 2.86 -1.75
N THR A 7 -11.55 4.19 -1.75
CA THR A 7 -12.81 4.90 -2.02
C THR A 7 -12.70 5.84 -3.22
N LEU A 8 -11.78 6.80 -3.17
CA LEU A 8 -11.51 7.73 -4.27
C LEU A 8 -10.35 7.24 -5.14
N THR A 9 -9.36 6.61 -4.53
CA THR A 9 -8.12 6.18 -5.19
C THR A 9 -7.78 4.72 -4.92
N ASP A 10 -7.05 4.09 -5.85
CA ASP A 10 -6.42 2.78 -5.74
C ASP A 10 -4.90 2.95 -5.50
N PRO A 11 -4.44 2.82 -4.23
CA PRO A 11 -3.03 2.92 -3.87
C PRO A 11 -2.26 1.60 -4.05
N GLY A 12 -2.88 0.59 -4.68
CA GLY A 12 -2.39 -0.78 -4.67
C GLY A 12 -0.98 -0.93 -5.22
N GLU A 13 -0.63 -0.20 -6.28
CA GLU A 13 0.71 -0.23 -6.89
C GLU A 13 1.79 0.22 -5.90
N GLY A 14 1.60 1.38 -5.27
CA GLY A 14 2.50 1.89 -4.24
C GLY A 14 2.68 0.95 -3.07
N ILE A 15 1.59 0.36 -2.57
CA ILE A 15 1.63 -0.61 -1.46
C ILE A 15 2.42 -1.86 -1.85
N ILE A 16 2.16 -2.41 -3.05
CA ILE A 16 2.82 -3.61 -3.55
C ILE A 16 4.32 -3.38 -3.74
N ASN A 17 4.72 -2.30 -4.41
CA ASN A 17 6.14 -1.99 -4.67
C ASN A 17 6.90 -1.68 -3.37
N SER A 18 6.29 -0.95 -2.43
CA SER A 18 6.88 -0.73 -1.11
C SER A 18 7.07 -2.03 -0.34
N THR A 19 6.15 -2.97 -0.46
CA THR A 19 6.23 -4.28 0.21
C THR A 19 7.31 -5.16 -0.42
N LEU A 20 7.40 -5.21 -1.75
CA LEU A 20 8.49 -5.89 -2.47
C LEU A 20 9.85 -5.34 -2.07
N PHE A 21 9.99 -4.02 -2.01
CA PHE A 21 11.21 -3.37 -1.57
C PHE A 21 11.61 -3.78 -0.16
N ALA A 22 10.64 -3.80 0.78
CA ALA A 22 10.89 -4.24 2.15
C ALA A 22 11.32 -5.71 2.22
N LEU A 23 10.62 -6.61 1.52
CA LEU A 23 10.94 -8.04 1.48
C LEU A 23 12.33 -8.32 0.89
N ALA A 24 12.71 -7.58 -0.17
CA ALA A 24 14.02 -7.69 -0.79
C ALA A 24 15.17 -7.36 0.18
N ARG A 25 14.97 -6.46 1.16
CA ARG A 25 15.97 -6.17 2.22
C ARG A 25 16.22 -7.35 3.15
N PHE A 26 15.31 -8.33 3.18
CA PHE A 26 15.48 -9.59 3.91
C PHE A 26 15.79 -10.77 2.97
N GLY A 27 16.12 -10.51 1.70
CA GLY A 27 16.42 -11.56 0.72
C GLY A 27 15.20 -12.36 0.26
N ILE A 28 13.97 -11.85 0.48
CA ILE A 28 12.73 -12.51 0.08
C ILE A 28 12.26 -11.95 -1.25
N GLN A 29 12.06 -12.83 -2.23
CA GLN A 29 11.36 -12.52 -3.47
C GLN A 29 9.91 -13.00 -3.35
N GLU A 30 8.97 -12.24 -3.88
CA GLU A 30 7.55 -12.58 -3.82
C GLU A 30 6.84 -12.19 -5.12
N ASP A 31 5.76 -12.90 -5.41
CA ASP A 31 4.80 -12.54 -6.46
C ASP A 31 3.98 -11.30 -6.05
N PRO A 32 4.04 -10.19 -6.83
CA PRO A 32 3.25 -8.98 -6.59
C PRO A 32 1.74 -9.25 -6.39
N LEU A 33 1.18 -10.26 -7.07
CA LEU A 33 -0.25 -10.60 -6.94
C LEU A 33 -0.62 -11.06 -5.53
N LYS A 34 0.30 -11.75 -4.84
CA LYS A 34 0.07 -12.17 -3.46
C LYS A 34 0.13 -11.01 -2.48
N LEU A 35 0.79 -9.91 -2.85
CA LEU A 35 0.94 -8.74 -1.98
C LEU A 35 -0.32 -7.87 -1.92
N LYS A 36 -1.33 -8.15 -2.75
CA LYS A 36 -2.67 -7.54 -2.60
C LYS A 36 -3.26 -7.73 -1.19
N ARG A 37 -2.87 -8.79 -0.48
CA ARG A 37 -3.26 -9.04 0.92
C ARG A 37 -2.69 -8.05 1.95
N PHE A 38 -1.78 -7.16 1.54
CA PHE A 38 -1.25 -6.06 2.35
C PHE A 38 -2.07 -4.77 2.22
N ILE A 39 -3.03 -4.71 1.30
CA ILE A 39 -3.90 -3.56 1.11
C ILE A 39 -5.04 -3.62 2.14
N GLY A 40 -5.05 -2.69 3.10
CA GLY A 40 -6.06 -2.59 4.15
C GLY A 40 -5.58 -2.94 5.57
N PRO A 41 -5.05 -4.15 5.86
CA PRO A 41 -4.64 -4.51 7.21
C PRO A 41 -3.36 -3.77 7.66
N PRO A 42 -3.09 -3.70 8.97
CA PRO A 42 -1.84 -3.17 9.47
C PRO A 42 -0.63 -3.91 8.87
N LEU A 43 0.38 -3.15 8.44
CA LEU A 43 1.56 -3.71 7.78
C LEU A 43 2.34 -4.66 8.71
N THR A 44 2.50 -4.30 9.99
CA THR A 44 3.18 -5.14 10.98
C THR A 44 2.50 -6.50 11.09
N ASP A 45 1.18 -6.51 11.26
CA ASP A 45 0.38 -7.74 11.35
C ASP A 45 0.50 -8.57 10.07
N SER A 46 0.51 -7.92 8.91
CA SER A 46 0.66 -8.58 7.61
C SER A 46 2.03 -9.26 7.46
N PHE A 47 3.12 -8.57 7.82
CA PHE A 47 4.47 -9.17 7.82
C PHE A 47 4.58 -10.34 8.80
N MET A 48 4.01 -10.20 10.00
CA MET A 48 4.01 -11.27 11.00
C MET A 48 3.20 -12.48 10.50
N ARG A 49 1.99 -12.25 9.98
CA ARG A 49 1.07 -13.30 9.54
C ARG A 49 1.56 -14.06 8.32
N TYR A 50 2.05 -13.36 7.30
CA TYR A 50 2.33 -13.97 6.00
C TYR A 50 3.79 -14.39 5.81
N TYR A 51 4.72 -13.82 6.58
CA TYR A 51 6.15 -14.13 6.49
C TYR A 51 6.75 -14.64 7.79
N GLY A 52 5.94 -14.83 8.84
CA GLY A 52 6.39 -15.37 10.13
C GLY A 52 7.39 -14.45 10.83
N PHE A 53 7.39 -13.15 10.52
CA PHE A 53 8.27 -12.21 11.20
C PHE A 53 7.83 -12.08 12.66
N ASN A 54 8.80 -11.95 13.57
CA ASN A 54 8.51 -11.46 14.91
C ASN A 54 8.21 -9.95 14.86
N GLU A 55 7.73 -9.38 15.97
CA GLU A 55 7.32 -7.97 16.01
C GLU A 55 8.47 -7.02 15.63
N GLU A 56 9.68 -7.24 16.16
CA GLU A 56 10.84 -6.40 15.87
C GLU A 56 11.19 -6.39 14.37
N LYS A 57 11.24 -7.58 13.76
CA LYS A 57 11.52 -7.73 12.32
C LYS A 57 10.41 -7.15 11.47
N ALA A 58 9.14 -7.30 11.89
CA ALA A 58 8.00 -6.70 11.21
C ALA A 58 8.04 -5.17 11.25
N ARG A 59 8.37 -4.56 12.39
CA ARG A 59 8.58 -3.11 12.50
C ARG A 59 9.71 -2.64 11.60
N LYS A 60 10.81 -3.41 11.53
CA LYS A 60 11.92 -3.10 10.62
C LYS A 60 11.50 -3.18 9.14
N ALA A 61 10.67 -4.15 8.77
CA ALA A 61 10.11 -4.24 7.43
C ALA A 61 9.22 -3.02 7.09
N VAL A 62 8.42 -2.55 8.06
CA VAL A 62 7.63 -1.32 7.91
C VAL A 62 8.51 -0.09 7.71
N GLU A 63 9.66 0.01 8.37
CA GLU A 63 10.61 1.10 8.10
C GLU A 63 11.09 1.09 6.66
N PHE A 64 11.52 -0.06 6.13
CA PHE A 64 11.94 -0.17 4.73
C PHE A 64 10.81 0.12 3.74
N TYR A 65 9.62 -0.40 4.02
CA TYR A 65 8.41 -0.08 3.26
C TYR A 65 8.23 1.44 3.16
N ARG A 66 8.35 2.15 4.30
CA ARG A 66 8.16 3.61 4.37
C ARG A 66 9.26 4.41 3.68
N VAL A 67 10.45 3.85 3.46
CA VAL A 67 11.47 4.48 2.62
C VAL A 67 10.97 4.54 1.18
N TYR A 68 10.61 3.40 0.59
CA TYR A 68 10.11 3.38 -0.78
C TYR A 68 8.80 4.16 -0.93
N TYR A 69 7.86 3.99 0.00
CA TYR A 69 6.54 4.61 -0.10
C TYR A 69 6.63 6.14 -0.15
N ARG A 70 7.48 6.75 0.69
CA ARG A 70 7.62 8.21 0.73
C ARG A 70 8.29 8.79 -0.52
N GLU A 71 9.24 8.06 -1.11
CA GLU A 71 9.97 8.55 -2.29
C GLU A 71 9.21 8.31 -3.60
N LYS A 72 8.52 7.17 -3.72
CA LYS A 72 7.90 6.71 -4.96
C LYS A 72 6.47 6.24 -4.78
N GLY A 73 6.23 5.34 -3.81
CA GLY A 73 4.94 4.66 -3.67
C GLY A 73 3.74 5.59 -3.47
N ILE A 74 3.93 6.77 -2.86
CA ILE A 74 2.87 7.78 -2.67
C ILE A 74 2.33 8.33 -4.00
N PHE A 75 3.12 8.29 -5.08
CA PHE A 75 2.72 8.73 -6.41
C PHE A 75 2.23 7.58 -7.30
N GLU A 76 2.42 6.34 -6.87
CA GLU A 76 1.92 5.12 -7.52
C GLU A 76 0.47 4.85 -7.06
N ASN A 77 -0.39 5.85 -7.24
CA ASN A 77 -1.78 5.88 -6.78
C ASN A 77 -2.68 6.44 -7.89
N HIS A 78 -3.84 5.80 -8.10
CA HIS A 78 -4.70 6.06 -9.26
C HIS A 78 -6.11 6.43 -8.82
N LEU A 79 -6.73 7.45 -9.43
CA LEU A 79 -8.16 7.71 -9.21
C LEU A 79 -9.01 6.57 -9.80
N TYR A 80 -10.05 6.15 -9.08
CA TYR A 80 -11.01 5.24 -9.69
C TYR A 80 -11.74 5.93 -10.87
N PRO A 81 -12.05 5.17 -11.95
CA PRO A 81 -12.78 5.71 -13.08
C PRO A 81 -14.07 6.41 -12.65
N GLY A 82 -14.28 7.64 -13.14
CA GLY A 82 -15.50 8.41 -12.87
C GLY A 82 -15.47 9.27 -11.60
N ILE A 83 -14.52 9.08 -10.68
CA ILE A 83 -14.43 9.86 -9.42
C ILE A 83 -14.27 11.37 -9.71
N SER A 84 -13.43 11.75 -10.67
CA SER A 84 -13.29 13.17 -11.05
C SER A 84 -14.61 13.79 -11.51
N GLY A 85 -15.41 13.04 -12.28
CA GLY A 85 -16.72 13.50 -12.74
C GLY A 85 -17.71 13.62 -11.59
N LEU A 86 -17.78 12.60 -10.72
CA LEU A 86 -18.61 12.59 -9.52
C LEU A 86 -18.32 13.80 -8.63
N LEU A 87 -17.06 14.05 -8.30
CA LEU A 87 -16.67 15.16 -7.43
C LEU A 87 -17.06 16.51 -8.05
N LYS A 88 -16.84 16.69 -9.36
CA LYS A 88 -17.25 17.90 -10.07
C LYS A 88 -18.76 18.14 -9.95
N THR A 89 -19.59 17.14 -10.22
CA THR A 89 -21.05 17.23 -10.11
C THR A 89 -21.52 17.60 -8.70
N LEU A 90 -20.87 17.04 -7.67
CA LEU A 90 -21.25 17.32 -6.28
C LEU A 90 -20.87 18.73 -5.82
N THR A 91 -19.91 19.39 -6.48
CA THR A 91 -19.44 20.74 -6.13
C THR A 91 -20.07 21.87 -6.97
N GLU A 92 -20.80 21.53 -8.03
CA GLU A 92 -21.52 22.50 -8.89
C GLU A 92 -22.93 22.82 -8.36
N LEU A 93 -23.31 22.26 -7.21
CA LEU A 93 -24.52 22.55 -6.45
C LEU A 93 -24.24 23.55 -5.32
#